data_AF-A0A565BP61-F1
#
_entry.id   AF-A0A565BP61-F1
#
_cell.length_a   1.000
_cell.length_b   1.000
_cell.length_c   1.000
_cell.angle_alpha   90.00
_cell.angle_beta   90.00
_cell.angle_gamma   90.00
#
_symmetry.space_group_name_H-M   'P 1'
#
loop_
_entity.id
_entity.type
_entity.pdbx_description
1 polymer ?
#
loop_
_entity_poly.entity_id
_entity_poly.type
_entity_poly.pdbx_seq_one_letter_code
_entity_poly.pdbx_strand_id
1 'polypeptide(L)'
;MNDAAEAGNSGHEAYIVSHNLLLAHAEAVEAFRNFTNCKDGKIGMAHCPLWYEPYDSTNVEDIEASERAMEFMFGWHMSPTVYGDYPEVMKKIVGKRLPSFTESQSKKRARPSVHRVEWSGT
;
A
#
# COMPACT_ATOMS: atom_id res chain seq x y z
N MET A 1 20.75 12.88 1.08
CA MET A 1 20.16 13.02 2.43
C MET A 1 20.09 14.51 2.71
N ASN A 2 19.05 14.97 3.42
CA ASN A 2 18.96 16.38 3.79
C ASN A 2 19.94 16.62 4.95
N ASP A 3 20.94 17.48 4.75
CA ASP A 3 21.98 17.78 5.75
C ASP A 3 21.42 18.49 7.00
N ALA A 4 20.20 19.03 6.91
CA ALA A 4 19.48 19.61 8.04
C ALA A 4 18.71 18.58 8.90
N ALA A 5 18.66 17.31 8.50
CA ALA A 5 17.96 16.28 9.25
C ALA A 5 18.83 15.76 10.41
N GLU A 6 18.33 15.87 11.65
CA GLU A 6 19.01 15.38 12.86
C GLU A 6 19.02 13.84 12.96
N ALA A 7 18.05 13.18 12.32
CA ALA A 7 17.94 11.73 12.25
C ALA A 7 17.09 11.30 11.04
N GLY A 8 17.09 10.00 10.77
CA GLY A 8 16.21 9.37 9.79
C GLY A 8 16.87 9.08 8.44
N ASN A 9 16.24 8.22 7.67
CA ASN A 9 16.66 7.82 6.33
C ASN A 9 15.42 7.69 5.44
N SER A 10 15.01 8.80 4.83
CA SER A 10 13.80 8.90 4.02
C SER A 10 13.76 7.90 2.86
N GLY A 11 14.92 7.45 2.37
CA GLY A 11 15.02 6.44 1.32
C GLY A 11 14.73 5.01 1.77
N HIS A 12 14.57 4.76 3.07
CA HIS A 12 14.37 3.42 3.64
C HIS A 12 13.18 3.38 4.60
N GLU A 13 13.09 4.35 5.50
CA GLU A 13 12.13 4.35 6.60
C GLU A 13 10.68 4.38 6.11
N ALA A 14 10.41 5.09 5.01
CA ALA A 14 9.08 5.09 4.40
C ALA A 14 8.60 3.66 4.05
N TYR A 15 9.49 2.82 3.51
CA TYR A 15 9.17 1.43 3.17
C TYR A 15 9.01 0.54 4.38
N ILE A 16 9.80 0.76 5.42
CA ILE A 16 9.70 0.01 6.68
C ILE A 16 8.38 0.36 7.39
N VAL A 17 8.05 1.66 7.47
CA VAL A 17 6.82 2.14 8.11
C VAL A 17 5.59 1.62 7.36
N SER A 18 5.53 1.78 6.03
CA SER A 18 4.42 1.27 5.22
C SER A 18 4.25 -0.25 5.34
N HIS A 19 5.36 -1.00 5.39
CA HIS A 19 5.30 -2.45 5.61
C HIS A 19 4.68 -2.79 6.97
N ASN A 20 5.11 -2.12 8.04
CA ASN A 20 4.56 -2.35 9.37
C ASN A 20 3.10 -1.92 9.50
N LEU A 21 2.68 -0.84 8.81
CA LEU A 21 1.27 -0.44 8.74
C LEU A 21 0.39 -1.52 8.10
N LEU A 22 0.87 -2.15 7.02
CA LEU A 22 0.16 -3.27 6.37
C LEU A 22 0.05 -4.50 7.29
N LEU A 23 1.11 -4.80 8.05
CA LEU A 23 1.09 -5.89 9.03
C LEU A 23 0.12 -5.58 10.18
N ALA A 24 0.20 -4.38 10.76
CA ALA A 24 -0.68 -3.95 11.84
C ALA A 24 -2.16 -3.97 11.40
N HIS A 25 -2.44 -3.51 10.18
CA HIS A 25 -3.79 -3.60 9.61
C HIS A 25 -4.27 -5.04 9.51
N ALA A 26 -3.43 -5.96 9.01
CA ALA A 26 -3.78 -7.38 8.89
C ALA A 26 -4.11 -8.02 10.24
N GLU A 27 -3.33 -7.72 11.29
CA GLU A 27 -3.59 -8.21 12.65
C GLU A 27 -4.89 -7.61 13.22
N ALA A 28 -5.14 -6.32 13.01
CA ALA A 28 -6.37 -5.66 13.45
C ALA A 28 -7.61 -6.25 12.77
N VAL A 29 -7.52 -6.54 11.47
CA VAL A 29 -8.59 -7.19 10.70
C VAL A 29 -8.86 -8.61 11.20
N GLU A 30 -7.81 -9.38 11.50
CA GLU A 30 -7.95 -10.72 12.05
C GLU A 30 -8.61 -10.69 13.43
N ALA A 31 -8.14 -9.80 14.32
CA ALA A 31 -8.72 -9.62 15.65
C ALA A 31 -10.20 -9.21 15.56
N PHE A 32 -10.54 -8.26 14.68
CA PHE A 32 -11.91 -7.81 14.47
C PHE A 32 -12.82 -8.95 13.97
N ARG A 33 -12.36 -9.76 13.01
CA ARG A 33 -13.15 -10.90 12.49
C ARG A 33 -13.37 -12.02 13.50
N ASN A 34 -12.42 -12.21 14.41
CA ASN A 34 -12.54 -13.18 15.49
C ASN A 34 -13.39 -12.65 16.66
N PHE A 35 -13.72 -11.36 16.68
CA PHE A 35 -14.52 -10.75 17.73
C PHE A 35 -16.02 -11.01 17.54
N THR A 36 -16.58 -11.88 18.38
CA THR A 36 -17.96 -12.37 18.24
C THR A 36 -19.05 -11.33 18.54
N ASN A 37 -18.71 -10.18 19.13
CA ASN A 37 -19.69 -9.17 19.54
C ASN A 37 -20.02 -8.17 18.42
N CYS A 38 -19.29 -8.21 17.30
CA CYS A 38 -19.49 -7.33 16.14
C CYS A 38 -19.73 -8.13 14.85
N LYS A 39 -20.66 -9.09 14.87
CA LYS A 39 -20.89 -10.04 13.77
C LYS A 39 -21.19 -9.39 12.42
N ASP A 40 -21.85 -8.23 12.40
CA ASP A 40 -22.22 -7.50 11.19
C ASP A 40 -21.34 -6.28 10.92
N GLY A 41 -20.31 -6.07 11.74
CA GLY A 41 -19.38 -4.96 11.59
C GLY A 41 -18.49 -5.14 10.35
N LYS A 42 -18.05 -4.01 9.78
CA LYS A 42 -17.09 -3.99 8.66
C LYS A 42 -15.83 -3.26 9.08
N ILE A 43 -14.69 -3.76 8.61
CA ILE A 43 -13.37 -3.16 8.80
C ILE A 43 -12.67 -3.08 7.46
N GLY A 44 -11.90 -2.01 7.24
CA GLY A 44 -11.16 -1.77 6.01
C GLY A 44 -10.04 -0.76 6.22
N MET A 45 -9.40 -0.39 5.13
CA MET A 45 -8.34 0.61 5.09
C MET A 45 -8.80 1.79 4.23
N ALA A 46 -8.79 2.99 4.81
CA ALA A 46 -9.07 4.22 4.08
C ALA A 46 -7.83 4.66 3.31
N HIS A 47 -8.00 4.96 2.03
CA HIS A 47 -6.96 5.51 1.17
C HIS A 47 -7.45 6.86 0.64
N CYS A 48 -6.57 7.84 0.56
CA CYS A 48 -6.84 9.12 -0.10
C CYS A 48 -5.84 9.31 -1.25
N PRO A 49 -6.00 8.56 -2.36
CA PRO A 49 -5.11 8.71 -3.49
C PRO A 49 -5.48 9.97 -4.30
N LEU A 50 -4.47 10.68 -4.76
CA LEU A 50 -4.52 11.60 -5.87
C LEU A 50 -4.58 10.79 -7.16
N TRP A 51 -5.37 11.29 -8.10
CA TRP A 51 -5.36 10.80 -9.48
C TRP A 51 -4.21 11.43 -10.25
N TYR A 52 -3.55 10.66 -11.12
CA TYR A 52 -2.47 11.13 -11.98
C TYR A 52 -2.85 10.91 -13.44
N GLU A 53 -2.66 11.95 -14.25
CA GLU A 53 -2.79 11.90 -15.70
C GLU A 53 -1.43 12.20 -16.33
N PRO A 54 -1.13 11.64 -17.52
CA PRO A 54 0.09 11.96 -18.25
C PRO A 54 0.10 13.45 -18.61
N TYR A 55 1.28 14.07 -18.58
CA TYR A 55 1.44 15.46 -19.02
C TYR A 55 1.13 15.61 -20.51
N ASP A 56 1.70 14.74 -21.35
CA ASP A 56 1.32 14.52 -22.74
C ASP A 56 0.81 13.09 -22.95
N SER A 57 -0.47 12.95 -23.32
CA SER A 57 -1.10 11.64 -23.53
C SER A 57 -0.64 10.90 -24.80
N THR A 58 0.17 11.54 -25.64
CA THR A 58 0.81 10.92 -26.80
C THR A 58 2.25 10.50 -26.53
N ASN A 59 2.84 10.95 -25.42
CA ASN A 59 4.18 10.58 -24.99
C ASN A 59 4.15 9.34 -24.10
N VAL A 60 4.80 8.26 -24.53
CA VAL A 60 4.88 7.00 -23.77
C VAL A 60 5.54 7.18 -22.40
N GLU A 61 6.55 8.04 -22.27
CA GLU A 61 7.25 8.24 -21.00
C GLU A 61 6.34 8.90 -19.94
N ASP A 62 5.46 9.81 -20.37
CA ASP A 62 4.49 10.48 -19.51
C ASP A 62 3.36 9.53 -19.10
N ILE A 63 2.91 8.67 -20.02
CA ILE A 63 1.94 7.62 -19.74
C ILE A 63 2.48 6.68 -18.67
N GLU A 64 3.66 6.11 -18.89
CA GLU A 64 4.28 5.22 -17.91
C GLU A 64 4.59 5.93 -16.59
N ALA A 65 4.91 7.23 -16.60
CA ALA A 65 5.13 8.01 -15.39
C ALA A 65 3.84 8.15 -14.57
N SER A 66 2.70 8.41 -15.22
CA SER A 66 1.40 8.50 -14.55
C SER A 66 0.98 7.16 -13.94
N GLU A 67 1.19 6.05 -14.65
CA GLU A 67 0.93 4.70 -14.13
C GLU A 67 1.84 4.36 -12.94
N ARG A 68 3.14 4.66 -13.03
CA ARG A 68 4.07 4.49 -11.90
C ARG A 68 3.66 5.32 -10.69
N ALA A 69 3.21 6.56 -10.91
CA ALA A 69 2.74 7.41 -9.82
C ALA A 69 1.52 6.80 -9.14
N MET A 70 0.56 6.28 -9.91
CA MET A 70 -0.61 5.56 -9.38
C MET A 70 -0.21 4.32 -8.56
N GLU A 71 0.75 3.51 -9.04
CA GLU A 71 1.24 2.33 -8.32
C GLU A 71 1.92 2.70 -6.99
N PHE A 72 2.72 3.77 -6.96
CA PHE A 72 3.36 4.22 -5.72
C PHE A 72 2.38 4.91 -4.75
N MET A 73 1.30 5.52 -5.25
CA MET A 73 0.30 6.19 -4.40
C MET A 73 -0.77 5.25 -3.86
N PHE A 74 -1.28 4.36 -4.70
CA PHE A 74 -2.41 3.48 -4.37
C PHE A 74 -2.00 2.02 -4.35
N GLY A 75 -1.30 1.55 -5.39
CA GLY A 75 -0.86 0.16 -5.53
C GLY A 75 0.00 -0.33 -4.36
N TRP A 76 0.79 0.56 -3.76
CA TRP A 76 1.68 0.26 -2.64
C TRP A 76 0.97 -0.38 -1.44
N HIS A 77 -0.26 0.06 -1.12
CA HIS A 77 -1.04 -0.49 -0.02
C HIS A 77 -2.19 -1.38 -0.49
N MET A 78 -2.77 -1.09 -1.66
CA MET A 78 -3.85 -1.89 -2.23
C MET A 78 -3.35 -3.29 -2.62
N SER A 79 -2.25 -3.39 -3.38
CA SER A 79 -1.79 -4.68 -3.92
C SER A 79 -1.44 -5.69 -2.82
N PRO A 80 -0.71 -5.32 -1.74
CA PRO A 80 -0.48 -6.24 -0.63
C PRO A 80 -1.74 -6.69 0.10
N THR A 81 -2.79 -5.89 0.03
CA THR A 81 -4.07 -6.10 0.71
C THR A 81 -5.03 -6.96 -0.10
N VAL A 82 -4.92 -6.94 -1.44
CA VAL A 82 -5.74 -7.77 -2.36
C VAL A 82 -5.00 -9.04 -2.78
N TYR A 83 -3.73 -8.91 -3.17
CA TYR A 83 -2.93 -9.98 -3.77
C TYR A 83 -1.85 -10.54 -2.82
N GLY A 84 -1.59 -9.87 -1.70
CA GLY A 84 -0.63 -10.35 -0.71
C GLY A 84 0.83 -9.95 -0.99
N ASP A 85 1.12 -9.19 -2.03
CA ASP A 85 2.48 -8.71 -2.36
C ASP A 85 2.47 -7.29 -2.95
N TYR A 86 3.65 -6.65 -3.02
CA TYR A 86 3.80 -5.31 -3.61
C TYR A 86 3.74 -5.33 -5.15
N PRO A 87 3.38 -4.20 -5.79
CA PRO A 87 3.43 -4.06 -7.25
C PRO A 87 4.84 -4.36 -7.81
N GLU A 88 4.90 -5.02 -8.97
CA GLU A 88 6.18 -5.36 -9.62
C GLU A 88 7.06 -4.14 -9.90
N VAL A 89 6.43 -3.03 -10.29
CA VAL A 89 7.15 -1.79 -10.59
C VAL A 89 7.85 -1.22 -9.35
N MET A 90 7.22 -1.34 -8.17
CA MET A 90 7.85 -0.94 -6.91
C MET A 90 8.99 -1.87 -6.55
N LYS A 91 8.81 -3.20 -6.69
CA LYS A 91 9.88 -4.18 -6.45
C LYS A 91 11.11 -3.89 -7.33
N LYS A 92 10.90 -3.58 -8.61
CA LYS A 92 11.96 -3.24 -9.56
C LYS A 92 12.69 -1.93 -9.21
N ILE A 93 11.96 -0.87 -8.88
CA ILE A 93 12.52 0.48 -8.63
C ILE A 93 13.16 0.59 -7.24
N VAL A 94 12.50 0.04 -6.22
CA VAL A 94 12.92 0.17 -4.82
C VAL A 94 13.97 -0.88 -4.46
N GLY A 95 13.84 -2.09 -5.02
CA GLY A 95 14.77 -3.19 -4.81
C GLY A 95 14.91 -3.58 -3.35
N LYS A 96 16.15 -3.74 -2.88
CA LYS A 96 16.48 -4.24 -1.53
C LYS A 96 15.96 -3.36 -0.38
N ARG A 97 15.55 -2.14 -0.66
CA ARG A 97 14.99 -1.22 0.35
C ARG A 97 13.54 -1.54 0.67
N LEU A 98 12.86 -2.29 -0.20
CA LEU A 98 11.48 -2.74 0.00
C LEU A 98 11.51 -4.05 0.80
N PRO A 99 10.90 -4.08 2.00
CA PRO A 99 10.82 -5.33 2.76
C PRO A 99 9.98 -6.38 2.02
N SER A 100 10.28 -7.65 2.22
CA SER A 100 9.51 -8.76 1.67
C SER A 100 8.53 -9.32 2.69
N PHE A 101 7.37 -9.76 2.24
CA PHE A 101 6.45 -10.50 3.10
C PHE A 101 6.82 -11.99 3.15
N THR A 102 6.67 -12.59 4.33
CA THR A 102 6.67 -14.05 4.48
C THR A 102 5.36 -14.64 3.93
N GLU A 103 5.37 -15.93 3.61
CA GLU A 103 4.18 -16.63 3.10
C GLU A 103 2.98 -16.53 4.05
N SER A 104 3.22 -16.60 5.37
CA SER A 104 2.18 -16.43 6.40
C SER A 104 1.57 -15.03 6.35
N GLN A 105 2.40 -13.99 6.26
CA GLN A 105 1.95 -12.61 6.18
C GLN A 105 1.15 -12.36 4.88
N SER A 106 1.60 -12.88 3.75
CA SER A 106 0.88 -12.78 2.47
C SER A 106 -0.48 -13.45 2.48
N LYS A 107 -0.57 -14.67 3.02
CA LYS A 107 -1.86 -15.38 3.16
C LYS A 107 -2.83 -14.64 4.08
N LYS A 108 -2.34 -14.07 5.17
CA LYS A 108 -3.19 -13.32 6.12
C LYS A 108 -3.87 -12.12 5.45
N ARG A 109 -3.17 -11.43 4.56
CA ARG A 109 -3.69 -10.25 3.84
C ARG A 109 -4.56 -10.59 2.64
N ALA A 110 -4.22 -11.61 1.85
CA ALA A 110 -4.97 -12.00 0.65
C ALA A 110 -6.35 -12.64 0.92
N ARG A 111 -6.83 -12.64 2.18
CA ARG A 111 -8.23 -12.99 2.48
C ARG A 111 -9.11 -11.87 1.95
N PRO A 112 -10.26 -12.16 1.31
CA PRO A 112 -11.16 -11.13 0.83
C PRO A 112 -11.70 -10.37 2.04
N SER A 113 -11.00 -9.32 2.46
CA SER A 113 -11.64 -8.28 3.23
C SER A 113 -12.66 -7.66 2.30
N VAL A 114 -13.85 -7.49 2.82
CA VAL A 114 -14.83 -6.62 2.22
C VAL A 114 -14.22 -5.22 2.31
N HIS A 115 -13.34 -4.89 1.36
CA HIS A 115 -12.70 -3.60 1.23
C HIS A 115 -13.77 -2.68 0.68
N ARG A 116 -14.45 -1.95 1.56
CA ARG A 116 -15.05 -0.71 1.12
C ARG A 116 -13.90 0.27 0.95
N VAL A 117 -13.44 0.43 -0.29
CA VAL A 117 -12.60 1.56 -0.67
C VAL A 117 -13.55 2.76 -0.72
N GLU A 118 -13.59 3.51 0.38
CA GLU A 118 -14.31 4.78 0.40
C GLU A 118 -13.41 5.82 -0.24
N TRP A 119 -13.81 6.30 -1.43
CA TRP A 119 -13.24 7.51 -2.01
C TRP A 119 -13.79 8.70 -1.23
N SER A 120 -12.92 9.54 -0.68
CA SER A 120 -13.32 10.87 -0.24
C SER A 120 -13.67 11.69 -1.48
N GLY A 121 -14.96 11.71 -1.85
CA GLY A 121 -15.47 12.66 -2.83
C GLY A 121 -15.32 14.08 -2.29
N THR A 122 -15.08 15.03 -3.20
CA THR A 122 -15.25 16.47 -2.99
C THR A 122 -16.64 16.81 -2.51
#